data_AF-A0A091J2X2-F1
#
_entry.id   AF-A0A091J2X2-F1
#
_cell.length_a   1.000
_cell.length_b   1.000
_cell.length_c   1.000
_cell.angle_alpha   90.00
_cell.angle_beta   90.00
_cell.angle_gamma   90.00
#
_symmetry.space_group_name_H-M   'P 1'
#
loop_
_entity.id
_entity.type
_entity.pdbx_description
1 polymer ?
#
loop_
_entity_poly.entity_id
_entity_poly.type
_entity_poly.pdbx_seq_one_letter_code
_entity_poly.pdbx_strand_id
1 'polypeptide(L)'
;GCELTASTKSYTFQVDEEDDSDHILALSVVCLTDGAKDECNVVEVVGRNHENQEIAVPVANLKLSCQPLLSLDNFKLQPPVTFRLAAGSGPVHLAGWHQI
;
A
#
# COMPACT_ATOMS: atom_id res chain seq x y z
N GLY A 1 1.08 -6.20 7.80
CA GLY A 1 1.92 -5.63 6.74
C GLY A 1 1.87 -6.54 5.53
N CYS A 2 2.29 -6.05 4.36
CA CYS A 2 2.41 -6.84 3.14
C CYS A 2 3.69 -6.47 2.38
N GLU A 3 4.08 -7.31 1.43
CA GLU A 3 5.21 -7.08 0.55
C GLU A 3 4.74 -7.13 -0.90
N LEU A 4 5.21 -6.17 -1.71
CA LEU A 4 4.97 -6.11 -3.14
C LEU A 4 6.29 -6.34 -3.89
N THR A 5 6.25 -7.24 -4.87
CA THR A 5 7.40 -7.63 -5.70
C THR A 5 7.00 -7.71 -7.16
N ALA A 6 7.96 -7.94 -8.05
CA ALA A 6 7.69 -8.18 -9.46
C ALA A 6 6.75 -9.38 -9.73
N SER A 7 6.81 -10.43 -8.89
CA SER A 7 5.93 -11.60 -8.99
C SER A 7 4.60 -11.42 -8.25
N THR A 8 4.60 -10.65 -7.16
CA THR A 8 3.42 -10.37 -6.33
C THR A 8 3.18 -8.87 -6.32
N LYS A 9 2.59 -8.36 -7.41
CA LYS A 9 2.46 -6.91 -7.63
C LYS A 9 1.35 -6.25 -6.81
N SER A 10 0.46 -7.01 -6.21
CA SER A 10 -0.67 -6.44 -5.48
C SER A 10 -1.05 -7.26 -4.25
N TYR A 11 -1.61 -6.56 -3.27
CA TYR A 11 -2.19 -7.16 -2.07
C TYR A 11 -3.48 -6.41 -1.73
N THR A 12 -4.57 -7.16 -1.52
CA THR A 12 -5.87 -6.60 -1.15
C THR A 12 -6.14 -6.85 0.32
N PHE A 13 -6.39 -5.77 1.05
CA PHE A 13 -6.96 -5.80 2.39
C PHE A 13 -8.48 -5.69 2.28
N GLN A 14 -9.18 -6.70 2.77
CA GLN A 14 -10.63 -6.79 2.79
C GLN A 14 -11.07 -7.39 4.12
N VAL A 15 -12.27 -7.02 4.55
CA VAL A 15 -12.92 -7.52 5.76
C VAL A 15 -14.07 -8.43 5.32
N ASP A 16 -14.49 -9.34 6.21
CA ASP A 16 -15.70 -10.13 6.00
C ASP A 16 -16.94 -9.24 5.82
N GLU A 17 -17.84 -9.63 4.92
CA GLU A 17 -19.09 -8.89 4.69
C GLU A 17 -20.08 -9.04 5.85
N GLU A 18 -19.91 -10.08 6.68
CA GLU A 18 -20.72 -10.31 7.88
C GLU A 18 -20.25 -9.50 9.11
N ASP A 19 -19.07 -8.87 9.06
CA ASP A 19 -18.57 -8.03 10.16
C ASP A 19 -19.17 -6.62 10.06
N ASP A 20 -19.95 -6.24 11.07
CA ASP A 20 -20.63 -4.94 11.16
C ASP A 20 -19.81 -3.86 11.90
N SER A 21 -18.55 -4.17 12.25
CA SER A 21 -17.64 -3.24 12.91
C SER A 21 -17.07 -2.18 11.95
N ASP A 22 -16.70 -1.02 12.47
CA ASP A 22 -16.09 0.06 11.68
C ASP A 22 -14.58 -0.17 11.50
N HIS A 23 -14.20 -0.79 10.38
CA HIS A 23 -12.79 -1.08 10.12
C HIS A 23 -12.04 0.07 9.43
N ILE A 24 -10.84 0.35 9.95
CA ILE A 24 -9.91 1.30 9.36
C ILE A 24 -8.54 0.65 9.22
N LEU A 25 -7.95 0.74 8.03
CA LEU A 25 -6.53 0.43 7.82
C LEU A 25 -5.72 1.72 7.89
N ALA A 26 -4.86 1.84 8.90
CA ALA A 26 -3.96 2.97 9.09
C ALA A 26 -2.55 2.63 8.58
N LEU A 27 -2.23 3.04 7.35
CA LEU A 27 -0.93 2.78 6.72
C LEU A 27 0.15 3.71 7.31
N SER A 28 1.20 3.13 7.89
CA SER A 28 2.22 3.86 8.64
C SER A 28 3.52 4.10 7.87
N VAL A 29 3.99 3.11 7.11
CA VAL A 29 5.27 3.16 6.42
C VAL A 29 5.25 2.31 5.15
N VAL A 30 5.94 2.80 4.13
CA VAL A 30 6.28 2.08 2.91
C VAL A 30 7.80 2.16 2.75
N CYS A 31 8.48 1.03 2.59
CA CYS A 31 9.93 1.01 2.46
C CYS A 31 10.44 -0.05 1.49
N LEU A 32 11.60 0.23 0.88
CA LEU A 32 12.39 -0.74 0.17
C LEU A 32 13.17 -1.60 1.17
N THR A 33 13.22 -2.90 0.93
CA THR A 33 13.92 -3.87 1.78
C THR A 33 15.08 -4.52 1.02
N ASP A 34 15.77 -5.46 1.68
CA ASP A 34 16.90 -6.17 1.08
C ASP A 34 16.50 -6.85 -0.24
N GLY A 35 17.40 -6.79 -1.22
CA GLY A 35 17.17 -7.26 -2.58
C GLY A 35 16.49 -6.26 -3.53
N ALA A 36 16.06 -5.09 -3.05
CA ALA A 36 15.54 -4.04 -3.92
C ALA A 36 16.64 -3.46 -4.83
N LYS A 37 16.28 -3.12 -6.08
CA LYS A 37 17.17 -2.43 -7.01
C LYS A 37 17.14 -0.93 -6.78
N ASP A 38 18.19 -0.22 -7.19
CA ASP A 38 18.22 1.24 -7.21
C ASP A 38 17.43 1.81 -8.40
N GLU A 39 16.12 1.63 -8.36
CA GLU A 39 15.15 2.10 -9.36
C GLU A 39 13.94 2.75 -8.68
N CYS A 40 13.11 3.45 -9.45
CA CYS A 40 11.88 4.03 -8.94
C CYS A 40 10.82 2.93 -8.74
N ASN A 41 10.38 2.77 -7.50
CA ASN A 41 9.31 1.87 -7.10
C ASN A 41 8.08 2.71 -6.72
N VAL A 42 7.01 2.61 -7.52
CA VAL A 42 5.79 3.39 -7.32
C VAL A 42 4.72 2.48 -6.74
N VAL A 43 4.21 2.83 -5.56
CA VAL A 43 3.09 2.14 -4.92
C VAL A 43 1.83 2.98 -5.07
N GLU A 44 0.78 2.36 -5.58
CA GLU A 44 -0.56 2.92 -5.68
C GLU A 44 -1.51 2.23 -4.71
N VAL A 45 -2.51 2.98 -4.28
CA VAL A 45 -3.68 2.49 -3.57
C VAL A 45 -4.86 2.48 -4.55
N VAL A 46 -5.48 1.33 -4.72
CA VAL A 46 -6.74 1.15 -5.45
C VAL A 46 -7.86 0.97 -4.45
N GLY A 47 -8.87 1.82 -4.54
CA GLY A 47 -10.02 1.84 -3.63
C GLY A 47 -11.20 2.58 -4.26
N ARG A 48 -12.24 2.86 -3.47
CA ARG A 48 -13.42 3.60 -3.95
C ARG A 48 -13.41 5.05 -3.50
N ASN A 49 -13.78 5.95 -4.40
CA ASN A 49 -13.97 7.37 -4.09
C ASN A 49 -15.37 7.64 -3.50
N HIS A 50 -15.68 8.91 -3.23
CA HIS A 50 -16.99 9.34 -2.70
C HIS A 50 -18.18 9.09 -3.67
N GLU A 51 -17.91 8.92 -4.96
CA GLU A 51 -18.90 8.54 -5.98
C GLU A 51 -19.00 7.02 -6.16
N ASN A 52 -18.37 6.23 -5.27
CA ASN A 52 -18.29 4.78 -5.33
C ASN A 52 -17.60 4.22 -6.60
N GLN A 53 -16.76 5.02 -7.25
CA GLN A 53 -15.95 4.61 -8.40
C GLN A 53 -14.61 4.08 -7.94
N GLU A 54 -14.12 3.01 -8.57
CA GLU A 54 -12.76 2.55 -8.37
C GLU A 54 -11.76 3.56 -8.91
N ILE A 55 -10.82 3.98 -8.07
CA ILE A 55 -9.73 4.89 -8.41
C ILE A 55 -8.39 4.31 -7.97
N ALA A 56 -7.33 4.63 -8.71
CA ALA A 56 -5.95 4.33 -8.33
C ALA A 56 -5.20 5.63 -8.03
N VAL A 57 -4.57 5.71 -6.86
CA VAL A 57 -3.84 6.90 -6.40
C VAL A 57 -2.41 6.50 -6.02
N PRO A 58 -1.37 7.09 -6.63
CA PRO A 58 0.01 6.88 -6.19
C PRO A 58 0.23 7.48 -4.81
N VAL A 59 0.72 6.67 -3.87
CA VAL A 59 0.94 7.06 -2.46
C VAL A 59 2.42 7.07 -2.06
N ALA A 60 3.28 6.39 -2.82
CA ALA A 60 4.72 6.40 -2.58
C ALA A 60 5.50 6.27 -3.90
N ASN A 61 6.63 6.97 -3.97
CA ASN A 61 7.67 6.76 -4.97
C ASN A 61 9.01 6.62 -4.23
N LEU A 62 9.57 5.41 -4.24
CA LEU A 62 10.75 5.05 -3.48
C LEU A 62 11.91 4.70 -4.40
N LYS A 63 13.12 5.05 -3.97
CA LYS A 63 14.37 4.67 -4.64
C LYS A 63 15.50 4.59 -3.61
N LEU A 64 16.30 3.54 -3.63
CA LEU A 64 17.31 3.28 -2.60
C LEU A 64 18.28 4.46 -2.41
N SER A 65 18.77 5.04 -3.51
CA SER A 65 19.72 6.16 -3.48
C SER A 65 19.11 7.53 -3.15
N CYS A 66 17.78 7.66 -3.07
CA CYS A 66 17.12 8.95 -2.86
C CYS A 66 16.18 8.95 -1.65
N GLN A 67 15.21 8.03 -1.66
CA GLN A 67 14.18 7.90 -0.64
C GLN A 67 13.81 6.41 -0.51
N PRO A 68 14.53 5.64 0.31
CA PRO A 68 14.25 4.21 0.50
C PRO A 68 13.01 3.96 1.37
N LEU A 69 12.56 4.96 2.14
CA LEU A 69 11.47 4.85 3.11
C LEU A 69 10.61 6.11 3.08
N LEU A 70 9.30 5.91 3.21
CA LEU A 70 8.30 6.96 3.41
C LEU A 70 7.42 6.60 4.60
N SER A 71 7.37 7.49 5.59
CA SER A 71 6.34 7.42 6.64
C SER A 71 5.10 8.19 6.19
N LEU A 72 3.92 7.63 6.46
CA LEU A 72 2.62 8.13 6.03
C LEU A 72 1.73 8.60 7.19
N ASP A 73 2.29 8.74 8.39
CA ASP A 73 1.59 9.21 9.60
C ASP A 73 0.19 8.60 9.79
N ASN A 74 0.11 7.27 9.68
CA ASN A 74 -1.13 6.50 9.83
C ASN A 74 -2.24 6.90 8.84
N PHE A 75 -1.88 7.08 7.56
CA PHE A 75 -2.80 7.35 6.46
C PHE A 75 -3.97 6.35 6.45
N LYS A 76 -5.18 6.85 6.72
CA LYS A 76 -6.37 6.04 6.96
C LYS A 76 -7.07 5.68 5.66
N LEU A 77 -7.36 4.39 5.51
CA LEU A 77 -8.02 3.81 4.34
C LEU A 77 -9.21 2.98 4.80
N GLN A 78 -10.36 3.16 4.14
CA GLN A 78 -11.54 2.33 4.35
C GLN A 78 -11.44 1.07 3.47
N PRO A 79 -11.57 -0.14 4.04
CA PRO A 79 -11.61 -1.37 3.27
C PRO A 79 -12.87 -1.46 2.37
N PRO A 80 -12.82 -2.20 1.25
CA PRO A 80 -11.66 -2.91 0.73
C PRO A 80 -10.66 -1.97 0.06
N VAL A 81 -9.37 -2.27 0.21
CA VAL A 81 -8.29 -1.48 -0.37
C VAL A 81 -7.18 -2.37 -0.91
N THR A 82 -6.69 -2.08 -2.11
CA THR A 82 -5.61 -2.83 -2.76
C THR A 82 -4.37 -1.97 -2.89
N PHE A 83 -3.23 -2.47 -2.42
CA PHE A 83 -1.93 -1.88 -2.69
C PHE A 83 -1.35 -2.51 -3.94
N ARG A 84 -0.79 -1.71 -4.84
CA ARG A 84 -0.23 -2.17 -6.12
C ARG A 84 1.12 -1.53 -6.41
N LEU A 85 2.08 -2.34 -6.83
CA LEU A 85 3.36 -1.90 -7.37
C LEU A 85 3.17 -1.53 -8.84
N ALA A 86 2.96 -0.24 -9.11
CA ALA A 86 2.70 0.29 -10.44
C ALA A 86 3.99 0.39 -11.28
N ALA A 87 5.13 0.62 -10.64
CA ALA A 87 6.45 0.62 -11.27
C ALA A 87 7.52 0.08 -10.31
N GLY A 88 8.64 -0.39 -10.87
CA GLY A 88 9.72 -1.04 -10.14
C GLY A 88 9.48 -2.53 -9.90
N SER A 89 10.50 -3.20 -9.37
CA SER A 89 10.53 -4.64 -9.10
C SER A 89 10.38 -4.98 -7.62
N GLY A 90 10.43 -3.98 -6.73
CA GLY A 90 10.49 -4.18 -5.29
C GLY A 90 11.78 -4.90 -4.87
N PRO A 91 11.79 -5.57 -3.71
CA PRO A 91 10.66 -5.70 -2.78
C PRO A 91 10.31 -4.37 -2.09
N VAL A 92 8.99 -4.11 -1.97
CA VAL A 92 8.45 -2.96 -1.23
C VAL A 92 7.58 -3.48 -0.09
N HIS A 93 7.96 -3.18 1.15
CA HIS A 93 7.20 -3.56 2.33
C HIS A 93 6.28 -2.41 2.77
N LEU A 94 5.03 -2.75 3.09
CA LEU A 94 4.03 -1.85 3.65
C LEU A 94 3.66 -2.32 5.05
N ALA A 95 3.69 -1.40 6.02
CA ALA A 95 3.25 -1.67 7.38
C ALA A 95 2.30 -0.60 7.90
N GLY A 96 1.38 -1.02 8.76
CA GLY A 96 0.31 -0.22 9.31
C GLY A 96 -0.49 -1.02 10.33
N TRP A 97 -1.58 -0.43 10.80
CA TRP A 97 -2.43 -0.97 11.86
C TRP A 97 -3.84 -1.18 11.35
N HIS A 98 -4.44 -2.30 11.72
CA HIS A 98 -5.87 -2.53 11.54
C HIS A 98 -6.59 -2.10 12.82
N GLN A 99 -7.48 -1.11 12.69
CA GLN A 99 -8.35 -0.65 13.75
C GLN A 99 -9.76 -1.19 13.47
N ILE A 100 -10.39 -1.70 14.53
CA ILE A 100 -11.75 -2.25 14.56
C ILE A 100 -12.51 -1.46 15.63
#